data_AF-A0A9P6ZKT8-F1
#
_entry.id   AF-A0A9P6ZKT8-F1
#
_cell.length_a   1.000
_cell.length_b   1.000
_cell.length_c   1.000
_cell.angle_alpha   90.00
_cell.angle_beta   90.00
_cell.angle_gamma   90.00
#
_symmetry.space_group_name_H-M   'P 1'
#
loop_
_entity.id
_entity.type
_entity.pdbx_description
1 polymer ?
#
loop_
_entity_poly.entity_id
_entity_poly.type
_entity_poly.pdbx_seq_one_letter_code
_entity_poly.pdbx_strand_id
1 'polypeptide(L)'
;MRGGPEYHAEGLGRVGRVEGGAAGGFWRKEVLPEVAVRTGLGHTASTQQLPTNGLIIPRLPLVCSNGLKTPKAESWKDIITHWLVGDPNRGLKMPLKDWPQGWYQGPNRKLAMQYQNRAVVAREFINHYQSDEALFLAAYPEAKRGHTPLLAAVNKARAARGERVRRNK
;
A
#
# COMPACT_ATOMS: atom_id res chain seq x y z
N MET A 1 -9.36 -27.45 56.41
CA MET A 1 -10.70 -28.06 56.58
C MET A 1 -11.75 -27.09 56.06
N ARG A 2 -12.70 -27.60 55.26
CA ARG A 2 -13.92 -26.97 54.72
C ARG A 2 -13.68 -25.86 53.68
N GLY A 3 -14.19 -25.90 52.47
CA GLY A 3 -15.32 -26.65 51.87
C GLY A 3 -16.06 -25.67 50.96
N GLY A 4 -16.28 -26.04 49.70
CA GLY A 4 -16.89 -25.20 48.65
C GLY A 4 -18.33 -24.74 48.95
N PRO A 5 -18.98 -24.09 47.96
CA PRO A 5 -19.70 -24.92 47.00
C PRO A 5 -19.50 -24.54 45.52
N GLU A 6 -19.34 -25.59 44.72
CA GLU A 6 -19.68 -25.66 43.30
C GLU A 6 -21.17 -25.35 43.09
N TYR A 7 -21.48 -24.63 42.00
CA TYR A 7 -22.80 -24.64 41.40
C TYR A 7 -22.69 -25.19 39.97
N HIS A 8 -23.30 -26.36 39.79
CA HIS A 8 -23.61 -27.00 38.52
C HIS A 8 -25.13 -26.91 38.29
N ALA A 9 -25.54 -26.51 37.08
CA ALA A 9 -26.78 -26.89 36.37
C ALA A 9 -26.77 -26.16 35.01
N GLU A 10 -26.46 -26.82 33.89
CA GLU A 10 -27.37 -27.61 33.05
C GLU A 10 -28.50 -26.79 32.41
N GLY A 11 -28.42 -26.63 31.09
CA GLY A 11 -29.43 -26.01 30.23
C GLY A 11 -29.24 -26.47 28.79
N LEU A 12 -29.68 -27.69 28.51
CA LEU A 12 -29.70 -28.31 27.19
C LEU A 12 -30.76 -27.65 26.29
N GLY A 13 -30.33 -27.25 25.10
CA GLY A 13 -31.20 -26.79 24.01
C GLY A 13 -30.59 -27.09 22.64
N ARG A 14 -30.66 -28.35 22.20
CA ARG A 14 -30.72 -28.78 20.78
C ARG A 14 -31.94 -28.09 20.13
N VAL A 15 -32.06 -27.77 18.85
CA VAL A 15 -31.50 -28.23 17.57
C VAL A 15 -31.81 -27.13 16.55
N GLY A 16 -30.93 -26.91 15.58
CA GLY A 16 -31.19 -26.03 14.45
C GLY A 16 -30.15 -26.22 13.35
N ARG A 17 -30.01 -27.46 12.87
CA ARG A 17 -29.26 -27.78 11.65
C ARG A 17 -30.09 -27.27 10.47
N VAL A 18 -29.53 -26.32 9.71
CA VAL A 18 -29.84 -26.12 8.30
C VAL A 18 -28.52 -26.19 7.54
N GLU A 19 -28.47 -27.17 6.64
CA GLU A 19 -27.42 -27.37 5.65
C GLU A 19 -27.59 -26.41 4.47
N GLY A 20 -26.51 -26.22 3.72
CA GLY A 20 -26.46 -25.51 2.44
C GLY A 20 -25.65 -24.23 2.56
N GLY A 21 -24.57 -24.00 1.81
CA GLY A 21 -24.00 -24.68 0.68
C GLY A 21 -22.75 -23.90 0.27
N ALA A 22 -21.98 -24.51 -0.62
CA ALA A 22 -20.63 -24.13 -1.02
C ALA A 22 -20.50 -22.76 -1.73
N ALA A 23 -19.22 -22.45 -2.02
CA ALA A 23 -18.68 -21.37 -2.86
C ALA A 23 -18.53 -20.03 -2.11
N GLY A 24 -17.37 -19.40 -2.05
CA GLY A 24 -16.29 -19.34 -3.05
C GLY A 24 -16.03 -17.87 -3.34
N GLY A 25 -14.76 -17.46 -3.27
CA GLY A 25 -14.20 -16.19 -3.72
C GLY A 25 -15.14 -15.02 -3.98
N PHE A 26 -15.21 -14.08 -3.03
CA PHE A 26 -15.80 -12.76 -3.24
C PHE A 26 -14.83 -11.84 -4.02
N TRP A 27 -14.40 -12.30 -5.19
CA TRP A 27 -13.88 -11.47 -6.27
C TRP A 27 -14.96 -11.50 -7.35
N ARG A 28 -15.83 -10.48 -7.37
CA ARG A 28 -16.77 -10.33 -8.48
C ARG A 28 -15.97 -10.19 -9.77
N LYS A 29 -16.10 -11.22 -10.61
CA LYS A 29 -15.81 -11.18 -12.04
C LYS A 29 -16.81 -10.22 -12.67
N GLU A 30 -16.40 -8.97 -12.89
CA GLU A 30 -17.09 -8.11 -13.83
C GLU A 30 -16.40 -8.22 -15.20
N VAL A 31 -17.00 -9.12 -15.98
CA VAL A 31 -17.21 -9.12 -17.44
C VAL A 31 -16.47 -8.01 -18.20
N LEU A 32 -15.38 -8.42 -18.86
CA LEU A 32 -14.84 -7.74 -20.04
C LEU A 32 -15.77 -8.00 -21.23
N PRO A 33 -16.14 -7.01 -22.04
CA PRO A 33 -16.60 -7.28 -23.40
C PRO A 33 -15.38 -7.56 -24.29
N GLU A 34 -15.30 -8.81 -24.76
CA GLU A 34 -14.49 -9.20 -25.91
C GLU A 34 -15.17 -8.69 -27.18
N VAL A 35 -14.58 -7.72 -27.90
CA VAL A 35 -14.74 -7.64 -29.36
C VAL A 35 -13.50 -6.99 -30.03
N ALA A 36 -13.08 -7.65 -31.10
CA ALA A 36 -12.32 -7.17 -32.27
C ALA A 36 -10.78 -7.20 -32.21
N VAL A 37 -10.24 -8.33 -32.67
CA VAL A 37 -8.96 -8.39 -33.41
C VAL A 37 -9.11 -7.61 -34.72
N ARG A 38 -8.32 -6.56 -34.91
CA ARG A 38 -7.88 -6.09 -36.24
C ARG A 38 -6.43 -5.62 -36.18
N THR A 39 -5.62 -6.29 -36.98
CA THR A 39 -4.25 -5.98 -37.37
C THR A 39 -4.15 -4.55 -37.90
N GLY A 40 -3.20 -3.79 -37.38
CA GLY A 40 -2.83 -2.47 -37.89
C GLY A 40 -1.56 -1.98 -37.21
N LEU A 41 -0.43 -2.07 -37.92
CA LEU A 41 0.81 -1.39 -37.57
C LEU A 41 0.53 0.11 -37.47
N GLY A 42 0.54 0.62 -36.25
CA GLY A 42 0.41 2.03 -35.94
C GLY A 42 1.08 2.29 -34.61
N HIS A 43 2.31 2.81 -34.65
CA HIS A 43 2.89 3.49 -33.50
C HIS A 43 1.94 4.64 -33.13
N THR A 44 1.06 4.43 -32.17
CA THR A 44 0.36 5.54 -31.54
C THR A 44 1.42 6.29 -30.74
N ALA A 45 1.81 7.43 -31.29
CA ALA A 45 2.57 8.44 -30.57
C ALA A 45 1.87 8.66 -29.23
N SER A 46 2.52 8.23 -28.14
CA SER A 46 2.14 8.65 -26.80
C SER A 46 2.30 10.16 -26.77
N THR A 47 1.21 10.89 -26.98
CA THR A 47 1.12 12.32 -26.71
C THR A 47 1.28 12.47 -25.21
N GLN A 48 2.53 12.47 -24.73
CA GLN A 48 2.86 12.82 -23.36
C GLN A 48 2.60 14.31 -23.20
N GLN A 49 1.35 14.66 -22.91
CA GLN A 49 1.04 15.97 -22.36
C GLN A 49 1.74 16.11 -21.00
N LEU A 50 2.62 17.10 -20.90
CA LEU A 50 3.07 17.70 -19.65
C LEU A 50 2.81 19.20 -19.71
N PRO A 51 2.47 19.88 -18.60
CA PRO A 51 2.25 19.40 -17.24
C PRO A 51 0.75 19.37 -16.87
N THR A 52 0.28 18.30 -16.23
CA THR A 52 -1.06 18.33 -15.63
C THR A 52 -1.01 19.19 -14.37
N ASN A 53 -1.53 20.42 -14.44
CA ASN A 53 -1.88 21.20 -13.26
C ASN A 53 -2.69 20.30 -12.31
N GLY A 54 -2.22 20.13 -11.07
CA GLY A 54 -2.94 19.36 -10.04
C GLY A 54 -2.33 18.01 -9.61
N LEU A 55 -1.17 17.58 -10.12
CA LEU A 55 -0.48 16.39 -9.61
C LEU A 55 0.12 16.66 -8.22
N ILE A 56 -0.37 15.94 -7.21
CA ILE A 56 0.04 16.10 -5.81
C ILE A 56 0.40 14.73 -5.22
N ILE A 57 1.53 14.70 -4.54
CA ILE A 57 1.91 13.63 -3.62
C ILE A 57 1.80 14.21 -2.21
N PRO A 58 0.85 13.76 -1.37
CA PRO A 58 0.61 14.37 -0.05
C PRO A 58 1.84 14.37 0.85
N ARG A 59 2.05 15.40 1.66
CA ARG A 59 3.17 15.41 2.61
C ARG A 59 2.85 14.54 3.83
N LEU A 60 3.83 13.77 4.28
CA LEU A 60 3.73 12.96 5.50
C LEU A 60 4.40 13.65 6.69
N PRO A 61 3.89 13.49 7.92
CA PRO A 61 2.64 12.81 8.28
C PRO A 61 1.40 13.57 7.76
N LEU A 62 0.33 12.84 7.44
CA LEU A 62 -0.92 13.41 6.94
C LEU A 62 -1.62 14.22 8.02
N VAL A 63 -2.36 15.27 7.66
CA VAL A 63 -3.20 16.04 8.60
C VAL A 63 -4.65 15.60 8.44
N CYS A 64 -5.23 14.94 9.44
CA CYS A 64 -6.61 14.48 9.47
C CYS A 64 -7.61 15.65 9.46
N SER A 65 -8.88 15.36 9.19
CA SER A 65 -9.96 16.38 9.16
C SER A 65 -10.14 17.10 10.49
N ASN A 66 -9.78 16.47 11.60
CA ASN A 66 -9.74 17.06 12.94
C ASN A 66 -8.49 17.94 13.20
N GLY A 67 -7.66 18.20 12.19
CA GLY A 67 -6.44 19.00 12.30
C GLY A 67 -5.24 18.26 12.91
N LEU A 68 -5.41 17.04 13.43
CA LEU A 68 -4.33 16.26 14.01
C LEU A 68 -3.50 15.56 12.94
N LYS A 69 -2.21 15.38 13.20
CA LYS A 69 -1.32 14.63 12.30
C LYS A 69 -1.48 13.12 12.52
N THR A 70 -1.34 12.32 11.46
CA THR A 70 -1.24 10.87 11.59
C THR A 70 -0.07 10.52 12.51
N PRO A 71 -0.24 9.55 13.43
CA PRO A 71 0.85 9.12 14.29
C PRO A 71 2.06 8.71 13.46
N LYS A 72 3.26 9.08 13.90
CA LYS A 72 4.49 8.76 13.15
C LYS A 72 4.62 7.25 12.89
N ALA A 73 4.28 6.43 13.89
CA ALA A 73 4.29 4.97 13.80
C ALA A 73 3.40 4.42 12.67
N GLU A 74 2.36 5.15 12.27
CA GLU A 74 1.42 4.75 11.22
C GLU A 74 1.75 5.38 9.85
N SER A 75 2.71 6.31 9.78
CA SER A 75 3.03 7.02 8.54
C SER A 75 3.52 6.12 7.39
N TRP A 76 3.96 4.90 7.67
CA TRP A 76 4.28 3.92 6.63
C TRP A 76 3.02 3.30 6.01
N LYS A 77 1.93 3.14 6.76
CA LYS A 77 0.64 2.70 6.20
C LYS A 77 0.10 3.73 5.23
N ASP A 78 0.25 5.02 5.54
CA ASP A 78 -0.05 6.10 4.59
C ASP A 78 0.75 5.94 3.29
N ILE A 79 2.03 5.52 3.36
CA ILE A 79 2.84 5.22 2.17
C ILE A 79 2.23 4.06 1.36
N ILE A 80 1.85 2.97 2.03
CA ILE A 80 1.25 1.81 1.36
C ILE A 80 -0.08 2.19 0.70
N THR A 81 -0.94 2.92 1.40
CA THR A 81 -2.22 3.42 0.87
C THR A 81 -1.99 4.29 -0.37
N HIS A 82 -1.08 5.27 -0.29
CA HIS A 82 -0.75 6.09 -1.45
C HIS A 82 -0.21 5.28 -2.64
N TRP A 83 0.54 4.21 -2.38
CA TRP A 83 1.13 3.38 -3.42
C TRP A 83 0.11 2.48 -4.12
N LEU A 84 -0.78 1.85 -3.36
CA LEU A 84 -1.73 0.85 -3.85
C LEU A 84 -3.08 1.41 -4.27
N VAL A 85 -3.56 2.44 -3.58
CA VAL A 85 -4.93 2.98 -3.71
C VAL A 85 -4.93 4.45 -4.14
N GLY A 86 -3.98 5.23 -3.63
CA GLY A 86 -4.00 6.69 -3.73
C GLY A 86 -4.68 7.34 -2.51
N ASP A 87 -4.91 8.65 -2.58
CA ASP A 87 -5.68 9.44 -1.61
C ASP A 87 -6.42 10.58 -2.35
N PRO A 88 -7.62 10.30 -2.91
CA PRO A 88 -8.39 11.29 -3.66
C PRO A 88 -8.75 12.53 -2.84
N ASN A 89 -8.98 12.38 -1.54
CA ASN A 89 -9.31 13.49 -0.63
C ASN A 89 -8.16 14.51 -0.52
N ARG A 90 -6.95 14.11 -0.87
CA ARG A 90 -5.74 14.97 -0.87
C ARG A 90 -5.17 15.20 -2.26
N GLY A 91 -5.96 14.94 -3.30
CA GLY A 91 -5.57 15.15 -4.69
C GLY A 91 -4.74 14.03 -5.32
N LEU A 92 -4.40 12.97 -4.59
CA LEU A 92 -3.74 11.79 -5.15
C LEU A 92 -4.80 10.82 -5.69
N LYS A 93 -5.42 11.16 -6.81
CA LYS A 93 -6.55 10.37 -7.36
C LYS A 93 -6.15 9.00 -7.90
N MET A 94 -4.91 8.85 -8.35
CA MET A 94 -4.39 7.62 -8.93
C MET A 94 -3.31 7.03 -8.00
N PRO A 95 -3.30 5.70 -7.77
CA PRO A 95 -2.23 5.03 -7.04
C PRO A 95 -0.86 5.35 -7.63
N LEU A 96 0.15 5.53 -6.78
CA LEU A 96 1.48 5.86 -7.30
C LEU A 96 2.09 4.76 -8.16
N LYS A 97 1.79 3.49 -7.90
CA LYS A 97 2.32 2.38 -8.72
C LYS A 97 1.92 2.49 -10.20
N ASP A 98 0.80 3.16 -10.48
CA ASP A 98 0.19 3.30 -11.81
C ASP A 98 0.54 4.64 -12.47
N TRP A 99 1.34 5.49 -11.82
CA TRP A 99 1.72 6.79 -12.36
C TRP A 99 2.62 6.66 -13.60
N PRO A 100 2.28 7.32 -14.72
CA PRO A 100 3.18 7.42 -15.87
C PRO A 100 4.51 8.07 -15.50
N GLN A 101 5.60 7.59 -16.09
CA GLN A 101 6.95 8.08 -15.80
C GLN A 101 7.09 9.60 -15.99
N GLY A 102 6.46 10.17 -17.03
CA GLY A 102 6.49 11.61 -17.28
C GLY A 102 5.93 12.46 -16.13
N TRP A 103 5.03 11.90 -15.31
CA TRP A 103 4.34 12.65 -14.24
C TRP A 103 5.22 13.00 -13.06
N TYR A 104 6.27 12.24 -12.80
CA TYR A 104 7.22 12.50 -11.71
C TYR A 104 8.63 12.82 -12.22
N GLN A 105 8.84 12.98 -13.52
CA GLN A 105 10.12 13.36 -14.12
C GLN A 105 10.06 14.78 -14.74
N GLY A 106 11.20 15.25 -15.26
CA GLY A 106 11.29 16.55 -15.93
C GLY A 106 10.82 17.73 -15.06
N PRO A 107 9.86 18.55 -15.52
CA PRO A 107 9.31 19.68 -14.75
C PRO A 107 8.77 19.30 -13.36
N ASN A 108 8.35 18.04 -13.18
CA ASN A 108 7.81 17.51 -11.93
C ASN A 108 8.86 16.85 -11.04
N ARG A 109 10.16 17.15 -11.21
CA ARG A 109 11.27 16.55 -10.45
C ARG A 109 11.10 16.61 -8.92
N LYS A 110 10.38 17.60 -8.39
CA LYS A 110 10.03 17.69 -6.96
C LYS A 110 9.21 16.49 -6.46
N LEU A 111 8.37 15.92 -7.33
CA LEU A 111 7.57 14.72 -7.04
C LEU A 111 8.42 13.45 -7.16
N ALA A 112 9.48 13.46 -7.99
CA ALA A 112 10.36 12.31 -8.19
C ALA A 112 10.88 11.74 -6.87
N MET A 113 11.41 12.59 -5.99
CA MET A 113 11.97 12.15 -4.72
C MET A 113 10.90 11.53 -3.81
N GLN A 114 9.73 12.14 -3.73
CA GLN A 114 8.63 11.64 -2.89
C GLN A 114 8.08 10.33 -3.44
N TYR A 115 7.92 10.23 -4.77
CA TYR A 115 7.56 9.01 -5.48
C TYR A 115 8.54 7.89 -5.16
N GLN A 116 9.85 8.12 -5.34
CA GLN A 116 10.87 7.11 -5.11
C GLN A 116 10.91 6.66 -3.65
N ASN A 117 10.84 7.60 -2.69
CA ASN A 117 10.81 7.25 -1.28
C ASN A 117 9.64 6.32 -0.93
N ARG A 118 8.45 6.61 -1.47
CA ARG A 118 7.26 5.78 -1.30
C ARG A 118 7.40 4.42 -1.99
N ALA A 119 7.91 4.42 -3.22
CA ALA A 119 8.15 3.21 -3.99
C ALA A 119 9.10 2.25 -3.26
N VAL A 120 10.17 2.76 -2.65
CA VAL A 120 11.14 1.94 -1.91
C VAL A 120 10.48 1.22 -0.74
N VAL A 121 9.75 1.95 0.11
CA VAL A 121 9.10 1.35 1.29
C VAL A 121 7.98 0.40 0.86
N ALA A 122 7.14 0.81 -0.10
CA ALA A 122 6.01 0.00 -0.53
C ALA A 122 6.44 -1.29 -1.23
N ARG A 123 7.45 -1.24 -2.11
CA ARG A 123 7.96 -2.45 -2.77
C ARG A 123 8.68 -3.37 -1.80
N GLU A 124 9.38 -2.84 -0.79
CA GLU A 124 9.95 -3.68 0.26
C GLU A 124 8.86 -4.45 1.00
N PHE A 125 7.83 -3.75 1.48
CA PHE A 125 6.68 -4.36 2.16
C PHE A 125 5.97 -5.41 1.30
N ILE A 126 5.64 -5.07 0.06
CA ILE A 126 4.86 -5.94 -0.83
C ILE A 126 5.70 -7.13 -1.31
N ASN A 127 6.91 -6.88 -1.81
CA ASN A 127 7.67 -7.91 -2.52
C ASN A 127 8.54 -8.75 -1.58
N HIS A 128 9.16 -8.14 -0.55
CA HIS A 128 10.07 -8.85 0.34
C HIS A 128 9.34 -9.48 1.53
N TYR A 129 8.33 -8.80 2.06
CA TYR A 129 7.54 -9.27 3.19
C TYR A 129 6.15 -9.78 2.80
N GLN A 130 5.83 -9.84 1.50
CA GLN A 130 4.55 -10.38 1.00
C GLN A 130 3.31 -9.68 1.60
N SER A 131 3.45 -8.39 1.93
CA SER A 131 2.43 -7.62 2.64
C SER A 131 2.11 -8.12 4.07
N ASP A 132 3.00 -8.89 4.69
CA ASP A 132 2.91 -9.30 6.09
C ASP A 132 3.39 -8.16 7.01
N GLU A 133 2.45 -7.50 7.68
CA GLU A 133 2.73 -6.39 8.60
C GLU A 133 3.56 -6.85 9.81
N ALA A 134 3.34 -8.05 10.33
CA ALA A 134 4.04 -8.53 11.51
C ALA A 134 5.52 -8.78 11.20
N LEU A 135 5.83 -9.46 10.10
CA LEU A 135 7.20 -9.69 9.67
C LEU A 135 7.90 -8.38 9.29
N PHE A 136 7.20 -7.48 8.60
CA PHE A 136 7.76 -6.18 8.23
C PHE A 136 8.12 -5.33 9.45
N LEU A 137 7.24 -5.25 10.44
CA LEU A 137 7.49 -4.48 11.67
C LEU A 137 8.53 -5.15 12.59
N ALA A 138 8.61 -6.48 12.58
CA ALA A 138 9.67 -7.20 13.28
C ALA A 138 11.05 -6.91 12.69
N ALA A 139 11.15 -6.82 11.36
CA ALA A 139 12.40 -6.51 10.67
C ALA A 139 12.76 -5.01 10.70
N TYR A 140 11.77 -4.13 10.74
CA TYR A 140 11.96 -2.68 10.74
C TYR A 140 11.28 -1.99 11.93
N PRO A 141 11.80 -2.18 13.16
CA PRO A 141 11.27 -1.50 14.35
C PRO A 141 11.33 0.03 14.23
N GLU A 142 12.16 0.58 13.35
CA GLU A 142 12.26 2.00 13.02
C GLU A 142 10.94 2.61 12.52
N ALA A 143 10.02 1.80 11.98
CA ALA A 143 8.69 2.23 11.58
C ALA A 143 7.97 3.01 12.70
N LYS A 144 8.16 2.60 13.98
CA LYS A 144 7.60 3.26 15.16
C LYS A 144 8.03 4.73 15.30
N ARG A 145 9.22 5.07 14.78
CA ARG A 145 9.79 6.43 14.82
C ARG A 145 9.37 7.29 13.62
N GLY A 146 8.75 6.69 12.60
CA GLY A 146 8.26 7.36 11.40
C GLY A 146 8.84 6.83 10.08
N HIS A 147 8.28 7.29 8.97
CA HIS A 147 8.69 6.87 7.64
C HIS A 147 10.13 7.26 7.25
N THR A 148 10.70 8.35 7.79
CA THR A 148 12.09 8.74 7.48
C THR A 148 13.13 7.74 8.03
N PRO A 149 13.13 7.39 9.33
CA PRO A 149 14.05 6.36 9.84
C PRO A 149 13.75 4.98 9.23
N LEU A 150 12.49 4.65 8.96
CA LEU A 150 12.12 3.44 8.21
C LEU A 150 12.76 3.40 6.81
N LEU A 151 12.63 4.47 6.03
CA LEU A 151 13.23 4.55 4.69
C LEU A 151 14.75 4.38 4.74
N ALA A 152 15.41 4.91 5.77
CA ALA A 152 16.84 4.72 5.97
C ALA A 152 17.18 3.25 6.26
N ALA A 153 16.42 2.59 7.15
CA ALA A 153 16.60 1.17 7.48
C ALA A 153 16.37 0.26 6.26
N VAL A 154 15.29 0.49 5.49
CA VAL A 154 15.02 -0.25 4.24
C VAL A 154 16.15 -0.06 3.24
N ASN A 155 16.60 1.18 3.01
CA ASN A 155 17.73 1.41 2.09
C ASN A 155 19.03 0.76 2.55
N LYS A 156 19.27 0.67 3.86
CA LYS A 156 20.42 -0.05 4.43
C LYS A 156 20.31 -1.55 4.17
N ALA A 157 19.15 -2.15 4.42
CA ALA A 157 18.90 -3.56 4.15
C ALA A 157 19.05 -3.90 2.66
N ARG A 158 18.46 -3.08 1.76
CA ARG A 158 18.59 -3.22 0.31
C ARG A 158 20.04 -3.11 -0.17
N ALA A 159 20.82 -2.21 0.43
CA ALA A 159 22.24 -2.09 0.13
C ALA A 159 23.04 -3.32 0.58
N ALA A 160 22.73 -3.88 1.77
CA ALA A 160 23.37 -5.11 2.26
C ALA A 160 23.04 -6.33 1.37
N ARG A 161 21.87 -6.35 0.73
CA ARG A 161 21.48 -7.37 -0.27
C ARG A 161 22.04 -7.12 -1.68
N GLY A 162 22.78 -6.04 -1.90
CA GLY A 162 23.36 -5.70 -3.21
C GLY A 162 22.37 -5.11 -4.23
N GLU A 163 21.14 -4.79 -3.84
CA GLU A 163 20.11 -4.26 -4.75
C GLU A 163 20.32 -2.79 -5.12
N ARG A 164 21.14 -2.08 -4.35
CA ARG A 164 21.40 -0.67 -4.58
C ARG A 164 22.61 -0.52 -5.48
N VAL A 165 22.36 -0.34 -6.78
CA VAL A 165 23.40 0.01 -7.75
C VAL A 165 24.09 1.30 -7.27
N ARG A 166 25.40 1.21 -7.01
CA ARG A 166 26.20 2.40 -6.75
C ARG A 166 26.11 3.29 -7.97
N ARG A 167 25.69 4.54 -7.79
CA ARG A 167 25.82 5.53 -8.84
C ARG A 167 27.30 5.86 -8.96
N ASN A 168 27.98 5.24 -9.92
CA ASN A 168 29.34 5.62 -10.26
C ASN A 168 29.33 7.12 -10.60
N LYS A 169 30.26 7.85 -9.98
CA LYS A 169 30.45 9.29 -10.16
C LYS A 169 31.52 9.51 -11.22
#